data_AF-A0A5P3VFK4-F1
#
_entry.id   AF-A0A5P3VFK4-F1
#
_cell.length_a   1.000
_cell.length_b   1.000
_cell.length_c   1.000
_cell.angle_alpha   90.00
_cell.angle_beta   90.00
_cell.angle_gamma   90.00
#
_symmetry.space_group_name_H-M   'P 1'
#
loop_
_entity.id
_entity.type
_entity.pdbx_description
1 polymer ?
#
loop_
_entity_poly.entity_id
_entity_poly.type
_entity_poly.pdbx_seq_one_letter_code
_entity_poly.pdbx_strand_id
1 'polypeptide(L)'
;MPDIPTYLPSRMPADGKHFADALALATALSRPIVFVDLETTGADAQRDRITEIGVVEVGPDGITEWDTLLDPGIGIPPFIQRMTGISDEMVRGQPTFESLAEPLAERLQGRLFVAHNARFDYGFLKNAFRRAGVTFRADVLCTVRLSRSLYPSVERHGLDALIARFGLKPKGRHRALADAELLWQFWQKIHHTYSVELVEAAVRSLVRRASLPAGLDETALEDVPATPGVYIFYGDDDVPLYVGKSVHLRQRIGAHFSGDYRYGKDMRLARLVRRVEWRETGGETGALLLEARLVKVMQPVHNQLLRSNARLYAWELPPQLPVPRLRTSRDTDFCRHRDLFGAFGSRGAAEARLCALAEEHGLCMATLSLEKTTRRGNPCFARQVHRCAGACVGAEPSAAHRARLATALAPLALVPWPFDGPVAWREEHAGSAWWHVASDWCYLGCSATLDEARALAAAPAHFDLDTYHILAPRMAQWMPETVPLPVASLFELTPPAMPQDAVRPVRAASGTAPRRPTRVAGQQALDLFAD
;
A
#
# COMPACT_ATOMS: atom_id res chain seq x y z
N MET A 1 -20.05 21.77 24.89
CA MET A 1 -19.84 21.36 23.49
C MET A 1 -20.80 22.18 22.64
N PRO A 2 -20.35 23.04 21.71
CA PRO A 2 -21.27 23.63 20.75
C PRO A 2 -21.50 22.63 19.61
N ASP A 3 -22.77 22.44 19.26
CA ASP A 3 -23.27 21.59 18.19
C ASP A 3 -22.54 21.84 16.86
N ILE A 4 -21.99 20.77 16.27
CA ILE A 4 -21.56 20.78 14.88
C ILE A 4 -22.84 20.74 14.04
N PRO A 5 -23.12 21.76 13.19
CA PRO A 5 -24.32 21.74 12.38
C PRO A 5 -24.24 20.58 11.39
N THR A 6 -25.08 19.58 11.59
CA THR A 6 -25.35 18.54 10.61
C THR A 6 -26.15 19.21 9.50
N TYR A 7 -25.46 19.70 8.48
CA TYR A 7 -26.10 20.25 7.28
C TYR A 7 -26.92 19.14 6.61
N LEU A 8 -28.22 19.12 6.90
CA LEU A 8 -29.24 18.44 6.10
C LEU A 8 -29.69 19.46 5.05
N PRO A 9 -29.34 19.27 3.76
CA PRO A 9 -29.90 20.13 2.73
C PRO A 9 -31.42 19.95 2.71
N SER A 10 -32.15 21.07 2.79
CA SER A 10 -33.60 21.11 2.71
C SER A 10 -34.07 20.41 1.41
N ARG A 11 -34.99 19.45 1.53
CA ARG A 11 -35.71 18.90 0.37
C ARG A 11 -36.43 20.04 -0.36
N MET A 12 -36.57 19.94 -1.68
CA MET A 12 -37.25 20.97 -2.46
C MET A 12 -38.65 21.25 -1.88
N PRO A 13 -39.07 22.53 -1.74
CA PRO A 13 -40.48 22.86 -1.59
C PRO A 13 -41.23 22.45 -2.87
N ALA A 14 -42.53 22.14 -2.72
CA ALA A 14 -43.37 21.49 -3.73
C ALA A 14 -43.49 22.19 -5.10
N ASP A 15 -42.99 23.41 -5.26
CA ASP A 15 -43.16 24.23 -6.48
C ASP A 15 -41.91 24.35 -7.36
N GLY A 16 -40.81 23.67 -7.03
CA GLY A 16 -39.62 23.66 -7.88
C GLY A 16 -39.81 22.73 -9.08
N LYS A 17 -39.84 23.31 -10.30
CA LYS A 17 -40.04 22.63 -11.60
C LYS A 17 -39.66 21.15 -11.57
N HIS A 18 -40.67 20.29 -11.46
CA HIS A 18 -40.50 18.84 -11.61
C HIS A 18 -40.06 18.54 -13.03
N PHE A 19 -38.80 18.16 -13.23
CA PHE A 19 -38.38 17.56 -14.50
C PHE A 19 -38.90 16.12 -14.53
N ALA A 20 -40.17 15.96 -14.90
CA ALA A 20 -40.81 14.65 -15.07
C ALA A 20 -40.27 13.90 -16.30
N ASP A 21 -39.61 14.59 -17.22
CA ASP A 21 -39.11 14.05 -18.48
C ASP A 21 -37.57 13.97 -18.50
N ALA A 22 -37.06 12.78 -18.82
CA ALA A 22 -35.64 12.48 -19.02
C ALA A 22 -35.00 13.42 -20.04
N LEU A 23 -35.73 13.78 -21.09
CA LEU A 23 -35.25 14.67 -22.15
C LEU A 23 -35.11 16.10 -21.65
N ALA A 24 -36.07 16.59 -20.86
CA ALA A 24 -36.01 17.92 -20.26
C ALA A 24 -34.84 18.05 -19.27
N LEU A 25 -34.53 16.99 -18.52
CA LEU A 25 -33.32 16.95 -17.68
C LEU A 25 -32.06 16.98 -18.54
N ALA A 26 -31.99 16.18 -19.61
CA ALA A 26 -30.82 16.14 -20.51
C ALA A 26 -30.52 17.50 -21.15
N THR A 27 -31.55 18.24 -21.58
CA THR A 27 -31.42 19.59 -22.16
C THR A 27 -31.02 20.65 -21.11
N ALA A 28 -31.35 20.44 -19.84
CA ALA A 28 -31.06 21.38 -18.76
C ALA A 28 -29.63 21.29 -18.19
N LEU A 29 -28.83 20.30 -18.60
CA LEU A 29 -27.48 20.11 -18.09
C LEU A 29 -26.52 21.19 -18.62
N SER A 30 -25.69 21.74 -17.73
CA SER A 30 -24.70 22.76 -18.10
C SER A 30 -23.54 22.23 -18.95
N ARG A 31 -23.41 20.90 -19.05
CA ARG A 31 -22.45 20.19 -19.91
C ARG A 31 -22.96 18.77 -20.19
N PRO A 32 -22.58 18.13 -21.30
CA PRO A 32 -22.92 16.74 -21.54
C PRO A 32 -22.27 15.80 -20.51
N ILE A 33 -22.98 14.72 -20.20
CA ILE A 33 -22.61 13.72 -19.20
C ILE A 33 -22.55 12.35 -19.89
N VAL A 34 -21.58 11.53 -19.50
CA VAL A 34 -21.50 10.13 -19.93
C VAL A 34 -21.50 9.23 -18.71
N PHE A 35 -22.44 8.30 -18.66
CA PHE A 35 -22.45 7.22 -17.67
C PHE A 35 -21.73 6.03 -18.27
N VAL A 36 -20.70 5.56 -17.59
CA VAL A 36 -19.80 4.51 -18.10
C VAL A 36 -19.67 3.42 -17.07
N ASP A 37 -19.68 2.19 -17.56
CA ASP A 37 -19.37 0.98 -16.80
C ASP A 37 -18.55 0.04 -17.71
N LEU A 38 -17.68 -0.79 -17.11
CA LEU A 38 -16.78 -1.69 -17.83
C LEU A 38 -16.84 -3.10 -17.26
N GLU A 39 -16.82 -4.09 -18.15
CA GLU A 39 -16.44 -5.45 -17.78
C GLU A 39 -14.99 -5.72 -18.17
N THR A 40 -14.28 -6.49 -17.35
CA THR A 40 -12.82 -6.65 -17.45
C THR A 40 -12.38 -8.07 -17.13
N THR A 41 -11.18 -8.45 -17.58
CA THR A 41 -10.59 -9.77 -17.31
C THR A 41 -10.10 -9.95 -15.86
N GLY A 42 -10.17 -8.91 -15.03
CA GLY A 42 -9.66 -8.90 -13.67
C GLY A 42 -9.68 -7.51 -13.05
N ALA A 43 -9.04 -7.31 -11.90
CA ALA A 43 -9.15 -6.07 -11.12
C ALA A 43 -7.95 -5.11 -11.25
N ASP A 44 -6.91 -5.47 -12.00
CA ASP A 44 -5.67 -4.72 -12.13
C ASP A 44 -5.55 -4.07 -13.51
N ALA A 45 -5.83 -2.76 -13.61
CA ALA A 45 -5.78 -2.00 -14.85
C ALA A 45 -4.41 -2.01 -15.58
N GLN A 46 -3.30 -2.34 -14.90
CA GLN A 46 -1.99 -2.47 -15.54
C GLN A 46 -1.85 -3.80 -16.29
N ARG A 47 -2.41 -4.88 -15.74
CA ARG A 47 -2.23 -6.25 -16.23
C ARG A 47 -3.43 -6.77 -17.01
N ASP A 48 -4.63 -6.48 -16.52
CA ASP A 48 -5.91 -6.92 -17.06
C ASP A 48 -6.38 -6.05 -18.24
N ARG A 49 -7.44 -6.51 -18.90
CA ARG A 49 -7.97 -5.92 -20.14
C ARG A 49 -9.48 -5.72 -20.03
N ILE A 50 -9.99 -4.79 -20.83
CA ILE A 50 -11.43 -4.49 -20.92
C ILE A 50 -12.05 -5.49 -21.91
N THR A 51 -13.20 -6.05 -21.56
CA THR A 51 -13.95 -7.02 -22.36
C THR A 51 -15.29 -6.48 -22.85
N GLU A 52 -15.86 -5.48 -22.16
CA GLU A 52 -17.08 -4.78 -22.58
C GLU A 52 -17.02 -3.33 -22.10
N ILE A 53 -17.56 -2.41 -22.91
CA ILE A 53 -17.76 -1.01 -22.55
C ILE A 53 -19.24 -0.68 -22.74
N GLY A 54 -19.88 -0.11 -21.72
CA GLY A 54 -21.23 0.45 -21.80
C GLY A 54 -21.19 1.94 -21.55
N VAL A 55 -21.84 2.71 -22.43
CA VAL A 55 -21.91 4.18 -22.35
C VAL A 55 -23.36 4.62 -22.56
N VAL A 56 -23.85 5.43 -21.62
CA VAL A 56 -25.08 6.22 -21.80
C VAL A 56 -24.68 7.68 -21.87
N GLU A 57 -24.78 8.30 -23.05
CA GLU A 57 -24.55 9.72 -23.24
C GLU A 57 -25.83 10.51 -23.01
N VAL A 58 -25.73 11.60 -22.27
CA VAL A 58 -26.83 12.49 -21.95
C VAL A 58 -26.40 13.92 -22.20
N GLY A 59 -27.09 14.62 -23.09
CA GLY A 59 -26.80 16.00 -23.42
C GLY A 59 -27.95 16.73 -24.11
N PRO A 60 -27.70 17.95 -24.61
CA PRO A 60 -28.73 18.74 -25.29
C PRO A 60 -29.27 18.07 -26.55
N ASP A 61 -28.45 17.24 -27.22
CA ASP A 61 -28.82 16.51 -28.43
C ASP A 61 -29.63 15.23 -28.15
N GLY A 62 -29.91 14.93 -26.89
CA GLY A 62 -30.71 13.78 -26.45
C GLY A 62 -29.92 12.78 -25.60
N ILE A 63 -30.47 11.56 -25.55
CA ILE A 63 -29.91 10.43 -24.80
C ILE A 63 -29.57 9.35 -25.81
N THR A 64 -28.32 8.88 -25.80
CA THR A 64 -27.87 7.79 -26.68
C THR A 64 -27.18 6.70 -25.87
N GLU A 65 -27.49 5.45 -26.21
CA GLU A 65 -26.89 4.26 -25.61
C GLU A 65 -25.89 3.67 -26.61
N TRP A 66 -24.73 3.26 -26.13
CA TRP A 66 -23.70 2.59 -26.93
C TRP A 66 -22.98 1.56 -26.10
N ASP A 67 -22.84 0.36 -26.64
CA ASP A 67 -22.06 -0.71 -26.03
C ASP A 67 -21.24 -1.46 -27.07
N THR A 68 -20.18 -2.10 -26.61
CA THR A 68 -19.37 -2.96 -27.45
C THR A 68 -18.63 -4.00 -26.63
N LEU A 69 -18.54 -5.22 -27.15
CA LEU A 69 -17.59 -6.22 -26.69
C LEU A 69 -16.22 -5.93 -27.31
N LEU A 70 -15.17 -6.25 -26.57
CA LEU A 70 -13.78 -6.05 -27.00
C LEU A 70 -13.03 -7.37 -26.94
N ASP A 71 -12.19 -7.62 -27.94
CA ASP A 71 -11.17 -8.66 -27.84
C ASP A 71 -10.04 -8.17 -26.91
N PRO A 72 -9.88 -8.74 -25.71
CA PRO A 72 -8.86 -8.31 -24.76
C PRO A 72 -7.44 -8.74 -25.17
N GLY A 73 -7.29 -9.64 -26.15
CA GLY A 73 -6.00 -10.23 -26.54
C GLY A 73 -5.38 -11.16 -25.48
N ILE A 74 -6.12 -11.47 -24.41
CA ILE A 74 -5.72 -12.39 -23.33
C ILE A 74 -6.91 -13.24 -22.90
N GLY A 75 -6.66 -14.43 -22.34
CA GLY A 75 -7.73 -15.30 -21.86
C GLY A 75 -8.49 -14.72 -20.66
N ILE A 76 -9.82 -14.86 -20.66
CA ILE A 76 -10.70 -14.42 -19.57
C ILE A 76 -10.74 -15.52 -18.49
N PRO A 77 -10.36 -15.25 -17.23
CA PRO A 77 -10.41 -16.27 -16.18
C PRO A 77 -11.81 -16.87 -15.98
N PRO A 78 -11.97 -18.19 -15.72
CA PRO A 78 -13.29 -18.82 -15.62
C PRO A 78 -14.22 -18.23 -14.55
N PHE A 79 -13.68 -17.64 -13.49
CA PHE A 79 -14.49 -16.99 -12.45
C PHE A 79 -15.10 -15.67 -12.94
N ILE A 80 -14.39 -14.92 -13.80
CA ILE A 80 -14.90 -13.70 -14.43
C ILE A 80 -15.99 -14.07 -15.44
N GLN A 81 -15.76 -15.08 -16.28
CA GLN A 81 -16.76 -15.54 -17.25
C GLN A 81 -18.08 -15.93 -16.58
N ARG A 82 -18.03 -16.58 -15.40
CA ARG A 82 -19.23 -16.91 -14.62
C ARG A 82 -19.93 -15.69 -14.02
N MET A 83 -19.18 -14.65 -13.69
CA MET A 83 -19.69 -13.44 -13.04
C MET A 83 -20.34 -12.50 -14.05
N THR A 84 -19.69 -12.27 -15.19
CA THR A 84 -20.12 -11.30 -16.23
C THR A 84 -20.93 -11.97 -17.34
N GLY A 85 -20.82 -13.30 -17.47
CA GLY A 85 -21.40 -14.04 -18.59
C GLY A 85 -20.64 -13.89 -19.90
N ILE A 86 -19.52 -13.17 -19.93
CA ILE A 86 -18.70 -12.94 -21.13
C ILE A 86 -17.66 -14.06 -21.25
N SER A 87 -17.74 -14.85 -22.32
CA SER A 87 -16.79 -15.93 -22.60
C SER A 87 -15.69 -15.52 -23.58
N ASP A 88 -14.58 -16.27 -23.60
CA ASP A 88 -13.52 -16.10 -24.61
C ASP A 88 -14.04 -16.26 -26.05
N GLU A 89 -15.13 -17.02 -26.24
CA GLU A 89 -15.76 -17.19 -27.54
C GLU A 89 -16.53 -15.94 -27.99
N MET A 90 -17.18 -15.24 -27.06
CA MET A 90 -17.95 -14.02 -27.37
C MET A 90 -17.06 -12.85 -27.79
N VAL A 91 -15.89 -12.73 -27.17
CA VAL A 91 -14.95 -11.64 -27.43
C VAL A 91 -14.02 -11.92 -28.62
N ARG A 92 -13.92 -13.17 -29.06
CA ARG A 92 -13.03 -13.54 -30.17
C ARG A 92 -13.50 -12.89 -31.46
N GLY A 93 -12.61 -12.11 -32.08
CA GLY A 93 -12.90 -11.42 -33.34
C GLY A 93 -13.72 -10.14 -33.20
N GLN A 94 -14.02 -9.73 -31.96
CA GLN A 94 -14.49 -8.38 -31.66
C GLN A 94 -13.36 -7.35 -31.88
N PRO A 95 -13.67 -6.05 -32.04
CA PRO A 95 -12.63 -5.03 -32.14
C PRO A 95 -11.72 -5.02 -30.89
N THR A 96 -10.44 -4.68 -31.08
CA THR A 96 -9.53 -4.44 -29.96
C THR A 96 -9.71 -3.03 -29.42
N PHE A 97 -9.28 -2.77 -28.19
CA PHE A 97 -9.33 -1.42 -27.63
C PHE A 97 -8.55 -0.43 -28.51
N GLU A 98 -7.38 -0.83 -29.03
CA GLU A 98 -6.54 0.00 -29.89
C GLU A 98 -7.28 0.46 -31.15
N SER A 99 -8.06 -0.43 -31.78
CA SER A 99 -8.88 -0.07 -32.96
C SER A 99 -10.04 0.89 -32.65
N LEU A 100 -10.47 0.97 -31.38
CA LEU A 100 -11.59 1.81 -30.94
C LEU A 100 -11.14 3.04 -30.14
N ALA A 101 -9.83 3.22 -29.92
CA ALA A 101 -9.32 4.27 -29.04
C ALA A 101 -9.72 5.66 -29.53
N GLU A 102 -9.47 6.01 -30.80
CA GLU A 102 -9.83 7.33 -31.33
C GLU A 102 -11.35 7.62 -31.26
N PRO A 103 -12.24 6.77 -31.81
CA PRO A 103 -13.68 7.05 -31.76
C PRO A 103 -14.25 7.04 -30.33
N LEU A 104 -13.68 6.24 -29.42
CA LEU A 104 -14.07 6.25 -28.01
C LEU A 104 -13.59 7.53 -27.30
N ALA A 105 -12.39 8.02 -27.61
CA ALA A 105 -11.88 9.27 -27.06
C ALA A 105 -12.78 10.45 -27.45
N GLU A 106 -13.18 10.55 -28.72
CA GLU A 106 -14.12 11.57 -29.21
C GLU A 106 -15.48 11.51 -28.50
N ARG A 107 -15.97 10.30 -28.24
CA ARG A 107 -17.21 10.07 -27.50
C ARG A 107 -17.13 10.51 -26.04
N LEU A 108 -15.98 10.40 -25.40
CA LEU A 108 -15.80 10.73 -23.97
C LEU A 108 -15.30 12.16 -23.73
N GLN A 109 -14.63 12.77 -24.72
CA GLN A 109 -13.96 14.06 -24.59
C GLN A 109 -14.94 15.21 -24.33
N GLY A 110 -14.56 16.11 -23.41
CA GLY A 110 -15.34 17.32 -23.08
C GLY A 110 -16.61 17.06 -22.26
N ARG A 111 -16.85 15.81 -21.83
CA ARG A 111 -18.04 15.40 -21.08
C ARG A 111 -17.69 15.07 -19.62
N LEU A 112 -18.67 15.15 -18.73
CA LEU A 112 -18.52 14.66 -17.36
C LEU A 112 -18.59 13.13 -17.35
N PHE A 113 -17.50 12.48 -16.98
CA PHE A 113 -17.42 11.03 -16.85
C PHE A 113 -18.03 10.59 -15.51
N VAL A 114 -19.11 9.80 -15.55
CA VAL A 114 -19.82 9.32 -14.37
C VAL A 114 -19.77 7.80 -14.34
N ALA A 115 -19.30 7.23 -13.23
CA ALA A 115 -19.27 5.78 -13.05
C ALA A 115 -19.51 5.38 -11.59
N HIS A 116 -19.88 4.11 -11.38
CA HIS A 116 -20.06 3.57 -10.03
C HIS A 116 -18.71 3.07 -9.52
N ASN A 117 -18.20 3.66 -8.44
CA ASN A 117 -16.82 3.41 -8.03
C ASN A 117 -15.81 3.79 -9.16
N ALA A 118 -16.01 4.97 -9.75
CA ALA A 118 -15.36 5.46 -10.97
C ALA A 118 -13.82 5.35 -11.05
N ARG A 119 -13.11 5.17 -9.94
CA ARG A 119 -11.66 4.88 -9.94
C ARG A 119 -11.34 3.62 -10.76
N PHE A 120 -12.22 2.63 -10.70
CA PHE A 120 -12.07 1.37 -11.42
C PHE A 120 -12.15 1.62 -12.93
N ASP A 121 -13.31 2.08 -13.41
CA ASP A 121 -13.60 2.26 -14.83
C ASP A 121 -12.65 3.27 -15.48
N TYR A 122 -12.49 4.43 -14.85
CA TYR A 122 -11.59 5.46 -15.35
C TYR A 122 -10.13 5.01 -15.36
N GLY A 123 -9.72 4.20 -14.38
CA GLY A 123 -8.36 3.65 -14.30
C GLY A 123 -8.05 2.65 -15.42
N PHE A 124 -9.04 1.81 -15.77
CA PHE A 124 -8.95 0.88 -16.89
C PHE A 124 -8.90 1.61 -18.24
N LEU A 125 -9.81 2.55 -18.48
CA LEU A 125 -9.83 3.36 -19.70
C LEU A 125 -8.52 4.14 -19.86
N LYS A 126 -8.07 4.86 -18.82
CA LYS A 126 -6.83 5.63 -18.89
C LYS A 126 -5.61 4.76 -19.22
N ASN A 127 -5.55 3.54 -18.69
CA ASN A 127 -4.48 2.60 -19.03
C ASN A 127 -4.60 2.08 -20.47
N ALA A 128 -5.81 1.74 -20.91
CA ALA A 128 -6.07 1.24 -22.25
C ALA A 128 -5.75 2.30 -23.31
N PHE A 129 -6.19 3.54 -23.12
CA PHE A 129 -5.81 4.68 -23.97
C PHE A 129 -4.31 4.90 -24.01
N ARG A 130 -3.63 4.84 -22.86
CA ARG A 130 -2.17 4.95 -22.79
C ARG A 130 -1.45 3.85 -23.59
N ARG A 131 -1.96 2.62 -23.57
CA ARG A 131 -1.42 1.51 -24.39
C ARG A 131 -1.64 1.75 -25.88
N ALA A 132 -2.77 2.33 -26.24
CA ALA A 132 -3.08 2.75 -27.61
C ALA A 132 -2.37 4.05 -28.05
N GLY A 133 -1.52 4.65 -27.21
CA GLY A 133 -0.82 5.90 -27.53
C GLY A 133 -1.67 7.17 -27.44
N VAL A 134 -2.90 7.08 -26.91
CA VAL A 134 -3.83 8.21 -26.78
C VAL A 134 -3.80 8.77 -25.36
N THR A 135 -3.70 10.09 -25.22
CA THR A 135 -3.82 10.74 -23.90
C THR A 135 -5.27 11.00 -23.57
N PHE A 136 -5.79 10.31 -22.55
CA PHE A 136 -7.17 10.48 -22.10
C PHE A 136 -7.25 11.20 -20.74
N ARG A 137 -8.06 12.25 -20.67
CA ARG A 137 -8.40 13.00 -19.45
C ARG A 137 -9.87 13.42 -19.50
N ALA A 138 -10.58 13.25 -18.39
CA ALA A 138 -11.94 13.72 -18.22
C ALA A 138 -12.19 14.19 -16.78
N ASP A 139 -13.19 15.04 -16.59
CA ASP A 139 -13.73 15.32 -15.27
C ASP A 139 -14.51 14.09 -14.80
N VAL A 140 -14.18 13.57 -13.62
CA VAL A 140 -14.72 12.29 -13.13
C VAL A 140 -15.61 12.50 -11.92
N LEU A 141 -16.81 11.91 -11.95
CA LEU A 141 -17.74 11.85 -10.84
C LEU A 141 -18.03 10.39 -10.47
N CYS A 142 -17.82 10.06 -9.20
CA CYS A 142 -18.16 8.75 -8.64
C CYS A 142 -19.55 8.79 -8.00
N THR A 143 -20.49 7.96 -8.48
CA THR A 143 -21.87 7.95 -7.97
C THR A 143 -21.97 7.47 -6.52
N VAL A 144 -21.02 6.66 -6.03
CA VAL A 144 -20.91 6.31 -4.60
C VAL A 144 -20.64 7.55 -3.76
N ARG A 145 -19.72 8.42 -4.21
CA ARG A 145 -19.38 9.66 -3.50
C ARG A 145 -20.55 10.66 -3.56
N LEU A 146 -21.20 10.77 -4.71
CA LEU A 146 -22.40 11.59 -4.87
C LEU A 146 -23.52 11.12 -3.93
N SER A 147 -23.79 9.82 -3.91
CA SER A 147 -24.81 9.24 -3.05
C SER A 147 -24.50 9.45 -1.56
N ARG A 148 -23.24 9.32 -1.13
CA ARG A 148 -22.83 9.64 0.26
C ARG A 148 -23.00 11.11 0.61
N SER A 149 -22.69 12.00 -0.34
CA SER A 149 -22.85 13.44 -0.15
C SER A 149 -24.32 13.84 -0.02
N LEU A 150 -25.20 13.21 -0.81
CA LEU A 150 -26.63 13.52 -0.83
C LEU A 150 -27.42 12.78 0.26
N TYR A 151 -26.91 11.65 0.76
CA TYR A 151 -27.59 10.80 1.74
C TYR A 151 -26.62 10.32 2.84
N PRO A 152 -26.07 11.23 3.67
CA PRO A 152 -25.00 10.92 4.62
C PRO A 152 -25.41 9.97 5.76
N SER A 153 -26.71 9.84 6.03
CA SER A 153 -27.26 8.96 7.07
C SER A 153 -27.47 7.51 6.61
N VAL A 154 -27.14 7.18 5.36
CA VAL A 154 -27.31 5.84 4.80
C VAL A 154 -25.98 5.09 4.87
N GLU A 155 -25.99 3.83 5.31
CA GLU A 155 -24.75 3.07 5.47
C GLU A 155 -24.22 2.49 4.14
N ARG A 156 -25.12 2.06 3.24
CA ARG A 156 -24.77 1.33 2.01
C ARG A 156 -25.04 2.18 0.76
N HIS A 157 -24.02 2.30 -0.09
CA HIS A 157 -24.04 3.10 -1.32
C HIS A 157 -23.55 2.34 -2.57
N GLY A 158 -23.38 1.01 -2.48
CA GLY A 158 -23.10 0.18 -3.64
C GLY A 158 -24.28 0.13 -4.61
N LEU A 159 -24.05 -0.34 -5.84
CA LEU A 159 -25.05 -0.29 -6.91
C LEU A 159 -26.33 -1.03 -6.52
N ASP A 160 -26.22 -2.23 -5.95
CA ASP A 160 -27.39 -2.99 -5.47
C ASP A 160 -28.17 -2.25 -4.38
N ALA A 161 -27.49 -1.48 -3.52
CA ALA A 161 -28.14 -0.64 -2.53
C ALA A 161 -28.83 0.58 -3.16
N LEU A 162 -28.30 1.13 -4.27
CA LEU A 162 -28.99 2.16 -5.06
C LEU A 162 -30.23 1.58 -5.72
N ILE A 163 -30.13 0.40 -6.34
CA ILE A 163 -31.26 -0.31 -6.96
C ILE A 163 -32.39 -0.47 -5.96
N ALA A 164 -32.10 -1.06 -4.80
CA ALA A 164 -33.10 -1.31 -3.76
C ALA A 164 -33.73 -0.02 -3.22
N ARG A 165 -32.92 1.00 -2.95
CA ARG A 165 -33.39 2.25 -2.32
C ARG A 165 -34.23 3.13 -3.26
N PHE A 166 -33.85 3.22 -4.52
CA PHE A 166 -34.51 4.11 -5.49
C PHE A 166 -35.51 3.39 -6.41
N GLY A 167 -35.66 2.07 -6.23
CA GLY A 167 -36.51 1.23 -7.09
C GLY A 167 -36.04 1.27 -8.55
N LEU A 168 -34.73 1.22 -8.77
CA LEU A 168 -34.16 1.19 -10.13
C LEU A 168 -34.49 -0.15 -10.79
N LYS A 169 -34.68 -0.15 -12.11
CA LYS A 169 -35.08 -1.34 -12.87
C LYS A 169 -33.89 -1.85 -13.67
N PRO A 170 -33.18 -2.90 -13.20
CA PRO A 170 -32.10 -3.50 -13.97
C PRO A 170 -32.67 -4.27 -15.16
N LYS A 171 -32.13 -4.04 -16.37
CA LYS A 171 -32.36 -4.90 -17.55
C LYS A 171 -31.44 -6.14 -17.55
N GLY A 172 -30.47 -6.17 -16.65
CA GLY A 172 -29.48 -7.21 -16.38
C GLY A 172 -28.52 -6.71 -15.29
N ARG A 173 -27.73 -7.59 -14.66
CA ARG A 173 -26.61 -7.21 -13.78
C ARG A 173 -25.33 -7.80 -14.34
N HIS A 174 -24.21 -7.09 -14.15
CA HIS A 174 -22.90 -7.50 -14.66
C HIS A 174 -22.83 -7.54 -16.20
N ARG A 175 -23.50 -6.55 -16.80
CA ARG A 175 -23.38 -6.17 -18.21
C ARG A 175 -23.20 -4.67 -18.25
N ALA A 176 -22.18 -4.22 -18.96
CA ALA A 176 -21.70 -2.85 -18.84
C ALA A 176 -22.80 -1.81 -19.16
N LEU A 177 -23.54 -1.98 -20.26
CA LEU A 177 -24.60 -1.03 -20.61
C LEU A 177 -25.75 -1.02 -19.60
N ALA A 178 -26.17 -2.19 -19.13
CA ALA A 178 -27.26 -2.31 -18.16
C ALA A 178 -26.91 -1.62 -16.83
N ASP A 179 -25.65 -1.71 -16.40
CA ASP A 179 -25.16 -1.05 -15.19
C ASP A 179 -24.98 0.47 -15.39
N ALA A 180 -24.53 0.92 -16.56
CA ALA A 180 -24.49 2.34 -16.92
C ALA A 180 -25.89 2.98 -16.94
N GLU A 181 -26.90 2.28 -17.49
CA GLU A 181 -28.30 2.71 -17.45
C GLU A 181 -28.83 2.87 -16.02
N LEU A 182 -28.45 2.00 -15.09
CA LEU A 182 -28.84 2.14 -13.68
C LEU A 182 -28.30 3.43 -13.07
N LEU A 183 -27.11 3.88 -13.48
CA LEU A 183 -26.56 5.16 -13.03
C LEU A 183 -27.33 6.34 -13.60
N TRP A 184 -27.79 6.25 -14.85
CA TRP A 184 -28.69 7.24 -15.42
C TRP A 184 -30.03 7.28 -14.68
N GLN A 185 -30.63 6.12 -14.39
CA GLN A 185 -31.86 6.06 -13.59
C GLN A 185 -31.65 6.67 -12.19
N PHE A 186 -30.51 6.39 -11.54
CA PHE A 186 -30.16 7.01 -10.26
C PHE A 186 -30.05 8.53 -10.38
N TRP A 187 -29.41 9.04 -11.45
CA TRP A 187 -29.31 10.46 -11.74
C TRP A 187 -30.68 11.12 -11.87
N GLN A 188 -31.60 10.50 -12.61
CA GLN A 188 -32.98 10.98 -12.72
C GLN A 188 -33.66 11.03 -11.35
N LYS A 189 -33.53 9.98 -10.54
CA LYS A 189 -34.16 9.89 -9.20
C LYS A 189 -33.65 10.94 -8.23
N ILE A 190 -32.36 11.28 -8.25
CA ILE A 190 -31.84 12.34 -7.39
C ILE A 190 -32.38 13.72 -7.79
N HIS A 191 -32.58 13.97 -9.09
CA HIS A 191 -33.19 15.22 -9.57
C HIS A 191 -34.71 15.31 -9.34
N HIS A 192 -35.37 14.19 -9.06
CA HIS A 192 -36.75 14.21 -8.53
C HIS A 192 -36.80 14.59 -7.04
N THR A 193 -35.68 14.42 -6.31
CA THR A 193 -35.62 14.62 -4.86
C THR A 193 -34.97 15.96 -4.48
N TYR A 194 -33.98 16.38 -5.27
CA TYR A 194 -33.15 17.56 -5.04
C TYR A 194 -33.14 18.47 -6.25
N SER A 195 -32.97 19.77 -6.02
CA SER A 195 -32.91 20.75 -7.10
C SER A 195 -31.65 20.56 -7.95
N VAL A 196 -31.73 20.98 -9.21
CA VAL A 196 -30.60 20.92 -10.14
C VAL A 196 -29.40 21.68 -9.56
N GLU A 197 -29.63 22.85 -8.97
CA GLU A 197 -28.58 23.69 -8.39
C GLU A 197 -27.84 22.99 -7.24
N LEU A 198 -28.56 22.19 -6.44
CA LEU A 198 -28.00 21.47 -5.30
C LEU A 198 -27.16 20.28 -5.77
N VAL A 199 -27.70 19.49 -6.70
CA VAL A 199 -26.96 18.37 -7.29
C VAL A 199 -25.71 18.92 -8.00
N GLU A 200 -25.82 19.99 -8.76
CA GLU A 200 -24.69 20.67 -9.40
C GLU A 200 -23.66 21.19 -8.40
N ALA A 201 -24.08 21.76 -7.26
CA ALA A 201 -23.16 22.17 -6.20
C ALA A 201 -22.42 20.97 -5.60
N ALA A 202 -23.11 19.85 -5.36
CA ALA A 202 -22.50 18.61 -4.89
C ALA A 202 -21.52 18.03 -5.92
N VAL A 203 -21.90 18.01 -7.20
CA VAL A 203 -21.05 17.58 -8.32
C VAL A 203 -19.80 18.44 -8.40
N ARG A 204 -19.93 19.78 -8.43
CA ARG A 204 -18.79 20.70 -8.42
C ARG A 204 -17.88 20.46 -7.22
N SER A 205 -18.44 20.28 -6.03
CA SER A 205 -17.63 19.98 -4.83
C SER A 205 -16.93 18.63 -4.94
N LEU A 206 -17.52 17.62 -5.57
CA LEU A 206 -16.96 16.26 -5.66
C LEU A 206 -15.93 16.12 -6.77
N VAL A 207 -16.17 16.75 -7.91
CA VAL A 207 -15.20 16.89 -9.00
C VAL A 207 -14.00 17.70 -8.52
N ARG A 208 -14.22 18.79 -7.75
CA ARG A 208 -13.15 19.55 -7.06
C ARG A 208 -12.53 18.83 -5.84
N ARG A 209 -13.19 17.81 -5.26
CA ARG A 209 -12.64 16.97 -4.16
C ARG A 209 -12.06 15.65 -4.68
N ALA A 210 -11.92 15.47 -6.00
CA ALA A 210 -10.93 14.54 -6.53
C ALA A 210 -9.50 15.08 -6.32
N SER A 211 -9.39 16.32 -5.83
CA SER A 211 -8.20 16.98 -5.31
C SER A 211 -7.96 16.65 -3.84
N LEU A 212 -6.66 16.60 -3.51
CA LEU A 212 -5.95 16.40 -2.25
C LEU A 212 -6.67 16.68 -0.90
N PRO A 213 -6.22 16.07 0.22
CA PRO A 213 -6.74 16.39 1.56
C PRO A 213 -6.64 17.87 1.87
N ALA A 214 -7.54 18.36 2.74
CA ALA A 214 -7.69 19.77 3.11
C ALA A 214 -6.44 20.48 3.69
N GLY A 215 -5.32 19.76 3.89
CA GLY A 215 -4.05 20.30 4.36
C GLY A 215 -2.91 20.32 3.34
N LEU A 216 -3.12 19.84 2.12
CA LEU A 216 -2.13 19.87 1.03
C LEU A 216 -2.63 20.80 -0.08
N ASP A 217 -1.77 21.70 -0.55
CA ASP A 217 -2.07 22.59 -1.68
C ASP A 217 -2.34 21.78 -2.96
N GLU A 218 -3.14 22.31 -3.88
CA GLU A 218 -3.60 21.62 -5.10
C GLU A 218 -2.42 21.18 -6.00
N THR A 219 -1.28 21.87 -5.89
CA THR A 219 -0.03 21.61 -6.61
C THR A 219 0.97 20.72 -5.83
N ALA A 220 0.68 20.33 -4.58
CA ALA A 220 1.66 19.69 -3.69
C ALA A 220 2.17 18.33 -4.17
N LEU A 221 1.54 17.72 -5.18
CA LEU A 221 1.98 16.47 -5.81
C LEU A 221 2.53 16.63 -7.23
N GLU A 222 2.50 17.83 -7.81
CA GLU A 222 2.98 18.08 -9.18
C GLU A 222 4.50 17.86 -9.27
N ASP A 223 5.23 18.32 -8.25
CA ASP A 223 6.69 18.20 -8.15
C ASP A 223 7.17 16.78 -7.81
N VAL A 224 6.27 15.89 -7.38
CA VAL A 224 6.65 14.52 -7.01
C VAL A 224 7.08 13.79 -8.28
N PRO A 225 8.31 13.27 -8.35
CA PRO A 225 8.79 12.59 -9.55
C PRO A 225 8.13 11.21 -9.73
N ALA A 226 8.17 10.68 -10.95
CA ALA A 226 7.72 9.33 -11.26
C ALA A 226 8.84 8.27 -11.09
N THR A 227 9.77 8.53 -10.17
CA THR A 227 10.98 7.74 -9.92
C THR A 227 10.81 6.81 -8.72
N PRO A 228 11.72 5.84 -8.52
CA PRO A 228 11.80 5.06 -7.29
C PRO A 228 12.21 5.93 -6.10
N GLY A 229 11.72 5.59 -4.91
CA GLY A 229 12.13 6.25 -3.69
C GLY A 229 11.23 5.99 -2.50
N VAL A 230 11.42 6.83 -1.49
CA VAL A 230 10.68 6.80 -0.22
C VAL A 230 9.96 8.12 -0.02
N TYR A 231 8.72 8.07 0.46
CA TYR A 231 7.94 9.24 0.83
C TYR A 231 7.61 9.22 2.32
N ILE A 232 7.48 10.42 2.88
CA ILE A 232 7.22 10.66 4.30
C ILE A 232 6.02 11.58 4.39
N PHE A 233 5.01 11.17 5.15
CA PHE A 233 3.88 12.00 5.49
C PHE A 233 4.07 12.61 6.87
N TYR A 234 3.89 13.92 6.94
CA TYR A 234 3.93 14.69 8.17
C TYR A 234 2.56 15.25 8.49
N GLY A 235 2.24 15.30 9.78
CA GLY A 235 1.02 15.86 10.31
C GLY A 235 1.19 17.32 10.74
N ASP A 236 0.32 17.73 11.65
CA ASP A 236 0.48 19.00 12.37
C ASP A 236 1.83 19.02 13.13
N ASP A 237 2.43 20.21 13.27
CA ASP A 237 3.74 20.44 13.91
C ASP A 237 4.92 19.63 13.36
N ASP A 238 4.89 19.26 12.07
CA ASP A 238 5.95 18.48 11.41
C ASP A 238 6.20 17.10 12.07
N VAL A 239 5.19 16.52 12.73
CA VAL A 239 5.26 15.16 13.30
C VAL A 239 5.25 14.09 12.20
N PRO A 240 6.23 13.15 12.13
CA PRO A 240 6.24 12.09 11.14
C PRO A 240 5.12 11.09 11.41
N LEU A 241 4.17 11.00 10.46
CA LEU A 241 3.00 10.13 10.57
C LEU A 241 3.25 8.76 9.95
N TYR A 242 3.87 8.74 8.77
CA TYR A 242 4.06 7.52 8.00
C TYR A 242 5.24 7.64 7.03
N VAL A 243 6.00 6.56 6.88
CA VAL A 243 7.05 6.41 5.85
C VAL A 243 6.68 5.25 4.96
N GLY A 244 6.77 5.42 3.64
CA GLY A 244 6.49 4.36 2.68
C GLY A 244 7.39 4.39 1.45
N LYS A 245 7.61 3.24 0.82
CA LYS A 245 8.37 3.11 -0.44
C LYS A 245 7.51 3.04 -1.71
N SER A 246 8.12 3.30 -2.86
CA SER A 246 7.57 3.00 -4.19
C SER A 246 8.65 2.95 -5.27
N VAL A 247 8.42 2.19 -6.35
CA VAL A 247 9.17 2.35 -7.61
C VAL A 247 8.60 3.45 -8.51
N HIS A 248 7.39 3.93 -8.19
CA HIS A 248 6.72 5.07 -8.83
C HIS A 248 6.12 5.98 -7.74
N LEU A 249 6.90 6.94 -7.26
CA LEU A 249 6.54 7.82 -6.14
C LEU A 249 5.21 8.55 -6.37
N ARG A 250 5.08 9.29 -7.48
CA ARG A 250 3.87 10.06 -7.81
C ARG A 250 2.57 9.24 -7.75
N GLN A 251 2.57 8.06 -8.38
CA GLN A 251 1.40 7.18 -8.41
C GLN A 251 1.05 6.66 -7.01
N ARG A 252 2.06 6.27 -6.22
CA ARG A 252 1.86 5.70 -4.89
C ARG A 252 1.38 6.73 -3.89
N ILE A 253 1.96 7.93 -3.90
CA ILE A 253 1.52 9.04 -3.05
C ILE A 253 0.09 9.45 -3.43
N GLY A 254 -0.19 9.61 -4.73
CA GLY A 254 -1.54 9.92 -5.22
C GLY A 254 -2.59 8.89 -4.78
N ALA A 255 -2.24 7.61 -4.70
CA ALA A 255 -3.13 6.54 -4.25
C ALA A 255 -3.53 6.62 -2.76
N HIS A 256 -2.78 7.34 -1.91
CA HIS A 256 -3.17 7.61 -0.51
C HIS A 256 -4.22 8.70 -0.39
N PHE A 257 -4.34 9.55 -1.42
CA PHE A 257 -5.16 10.76 -1.40
C PHE A 257 -6.33 10.70 -2.40
N SER A 258 -6.27 9.82 -3.40
CA SER A 258 -7.45 9.44 -4.16
C SER A 258 -8.41 8.75 -3.17
N GLY A 259 -9.64 9.27 -3.06
CA GLY A 259 -10.62 8.95 -2.01
C GLY A 259 -11.17 7.51 -1.99
N ASP A 260 -10.27 6.54 -2.09
CA ASP A 260 -10.45 5.13 -2.36
C ASP A 260 -10.01 4.29 -1.16
N TYR A 261 -10.63 4.53 0.00
CA TYR A 261 -10.26 3.86 1.23
C TYR A 261 -10.69 2.39 1.24
N ARG A 262 -9.92 1.52 0.59
CA ARG A 262 -10.02 0.05 0.76
C ARG A 262 -9.57 -0.40 2.16
N TYR A 263 -8.85 0.45 2.90
CA TYR A 263 -8.44 0.21 4.30
C TYR A 263 -8.71 1.44 5.17
N GLY A 264 -9.39 1.27 6.30
CA GLY A 264 -9.72 2.37 7.23
C GLY A 264 -8.51 3.07 7.87
N LYS A 265 -7.28 2.53 7.72
CA LYS A 265 -6.03 3.18 8.14
C LYS A 265 -5.64 4.34 7.19
N ASP A 266 -5.81 4.15 5.89
CA ASP A 266 -5.43 5.14 4.86
C ASP A 266 -6.31 6.40 4.94
N MET A 267 -7.58 6.24 5.33
CA MET A 267 -8.51 7.37 5.55
C MET A 267 -8.11 8.26 6.73
N ARG A 268 -7.64 7.66 7.82
CA ARG A 268 -7.18 8.45 8.97
C ARG A 268 -5.89 9.16 8.64
N LEU A 269 -4.96 8.46 7.98
CA LEU A 269 -3.69 9.02 7.57
C LEU A 269 -3.89 10.21 6.63
N ALA A 270 -4.68 10.06 5.56
CA ALA A 270 -4.96 11.10 4.58
C ALA A 270 -5.54 12.38 5.20
N ARG A 271 -6.36 12.28 6.26
CA ARG A 271 -6.92 13.45 6.97
C ARG A 271 -5.91 14.17 7.86
N LEU A 272 -4.90 13.46 8.34
CA LEU A 272 -3.87 13.99 9.22
C LEU A 272 -2.70 14.63 8.45
N VAL A 273 -2.45 14.22 7.21
CA VAL A 273 -1.33 14.75 6.43
C VAL A 273 -1.47 16.26 6.20
N ARG A 274 -0.37 16.98 6.44
CA ARG A 274 -0.17 18.42 6.15
C ARG A 274 1.01 18.67 5.22
N ARG A 275 1.98 17.76 5.18
CA ARG A 275 3.16 17.87 4.32
C ARG A 275 3.60 16.50 3.85
N VAL A 276 4.05 16.44 2.60
CA VAL A 276 4.68 15.26 2.01
C VAL A 276 6.12 15.62 1.68
N GLU A 277 7.06 14.74 2.06
CA GLU A 277 8.46 14.78 1.63
C GLU A 277 8.74 13.50 0.85
N TRP A 278 9.70 13.54 -0.06
CA TRP A 278 10.17 12.36 -0.77
C TRP A 278 11.69 12.39 -0.92
N ARG A 279 12.26 11.21 -1.11
CA ARG A 279 13.69 10.98 -1.36
C ARG A 279 13.81 9.95 -2.46
N GLU A 280 14.44 10.33 -3.56
CA GLU A 280 14.62 9.47 -4.73
C GLU A 280 15.73 8.43 -4.48
N THR A 281 15.59 7.27 -5.12
CA THR A 281 16.56 6.17 -5.08
C THR A 281 16.79 5.61 -6.48
N GLY A 282 17.91 4.91 -6.68
CA GLY A 282 18.25 4.31 -7.97
C GLY A 282 17.39 3.10 -8.34
N GLY A 283 16.79 2.43 -7.35
CA GLY A 283 15.96 1.25 -7.61
C GLY A 283 15.10 0.83 -6.42
N GLU A 284 14.53 -0.38 -6.52
CA GLU A 284 13.70 -0.96 -5.46
C GLU A 284 14.51 -1.29 -4.20
N THR A 285 15.74 -1.80 -4.36
CA THR A 285 16.58 -2.20 -3.21
C THR A 285 16.95 -0.96 -2.38
N GLY A 286 17.37 0.11 -3.04
CA GLY A 286 17.60 1.40 -2.38
C GLY A 286 16.36 1.93 -1.65
N ALA A 287 15.17 1.84 -2.26
CA ALA A 287 13.92 2.28 -1.64
C ALA A 287 13.56 1.45 -0.40
N LEU A 288 13.74 0.13 -0.44
CA LEU A 288 13.52 -0.78 0.70
C LEU A 288 14.46 -0.46 1.88
N LEU A 289 15.75 -0.29 1.60
CA LEU A 289 16.76 0.00 2.61
C LEU A 289 16.56 1.38 3.25
N LEU A 290 16.24 2.38 2.43
CA LEU A 290 15.97 3.73 2.90
C LEU A 290 14.68 3.79 3.73
N GLU A 291 13.63 3.07 3.35
CA GLU A 291 12.39 2.96 4.14
C GLU A 291 12.67 2.34 5.52
N ALA A 292 13.37 1.20 5.55
CA ALA A 292 13.72 0.52 6.80
C ALA A 292 14.53 1.43 7.74
N ARG A 293 15.52 2.17 7.20
CA ARG A 293 16.30 3.15 7.98
C ARG A 293 15.43 4.30 8.49
N LEU A 294 14.61 4.92 7.63
CA LEU A 294 13.81 6.08 8.00
C LEU A 294 12.73 5.74 9.03
N VAL A 295 12.09 4.57 8.94
CA VAL A 295 11.14 4.12 9.96
C VAL A 295 11.81 3.99 11.33
N LYS A 296 13.05 3.48 11.39
CA LYS A 296 13.82 3.34 12.65
C LYS A 296 14.25 4.68 13.22
N VAL A 297 14.73 5.59 12.37
CA VAL A 297 15.18 6.94 12.76
C VAL A 297 13.99 7.78 13.23
N MET A 298 12.92 7.84 12.43
CA MET A 298 11.84 8.80 12.63
C MET A 298 10.73 8.29 13.54
N GLN A 299 10.64 6.96 13.77
CA GLN A 299 9.58 6.32 14.58
C GLN A 299 8.17 6.85 14.27
N PRO A 300 7.76 6.86 12.98
CA PRO A 300 6.50 7.46 12.57
C PRO A 300 5.29 6.77 13.24
N VAL A 301 4.29 7.58 13.60
CA VAL A 301 3.16 7.16 14.44
C VAL A 301 2.42 5.93 13.89
N HIS A 302 2.28 5.83 12.56
CA HIS A 302 1.45 4.80 11.92
C HIS A 302 2.22 3.61 11.33
N ASN A 303 3.56 3.64 11.25
CA ASN A 303 4.31 2.43 10.86
C ASN A 303 4.33 1.43 12.02
N GLN A 304 3.82 0.23 11.77
CA GLN A 304 3.79 -0.88 12.75
C GLN A 304 4.95 -1.86 12.55
N LEU A 305 5.42 -1.99 11.30
CA LEU A 305 6.56 -2.84 10.91
C LEU A 305 7.86 -2.01 10.85
N LEU A 306 9.00 -2.69 10.69
CA LEU A 306 10.34 -2.09 10.54
C LEU A 306 10.81 -1.25 11.75
N ARG A 307 10.17 -1.40 12.92
CA ARG A 307 10.64 -0.80 14.17
C ARG A 307 11.87 -1.57 14.66
N SER A 308 12.79 -0.87 15.31
CA SER A 308 14.04 -1.45 15.83
C SER A 308 13.75 -2.58 16.82
N ASN A 309 14.36 -3.74 16.60
CA ASN A 309 14.34 -4.83 17.56
C ASN A 309 15.47 -4.61 18.57
N ALA A 310 15.13 -4.36 19.83
CA ALA A 310 16.14 -4.18 20.88
C ALA A 310 17.01 -5.43 21.11
N ARG A 311 16.47 -6.62 20.81
CA ARG A 311 17.17 -7.91 20.90
C ARG A 311 16.68 -8.85 19.83
N LEU A 312 17.62 -9.60 19.24
CA LEU A 312 17.32 -10.70 18.35
C LEU A 312 17.68 -12.03 19.01
N TYR A 313 17.05 -13.09 18.53
CA TYR A 313 17.26 -14.46 18.97
C TYR A 313 17.49 -15.36 17.75
N ALA A 314 18.41 -16.31 17.86
CA ALA A 314 18.69 -17.30 16.83
C ALA A 314 18.92 -18.67 17.47
N TRP A 315 18.57 -19.74 16.76
CA TRP A 315 18.93 -21.09 17.21
C TRP A 315 20.34 -21.40 16.75
N GLU A 316 21.16 -21.93 17.64
CA GLU A 316 22.45 -22.54 17.32
C GLU A 316 22.33 -24.04 17.52
N LEU A 317 22.96 -24.85 16.66
CA LEU A 317 23.03 -26.30 16.84
C LEU A 317 24.49 -26.74 17.06
N PRO A 318 25.04 -26.62 18.28
CA PRO A 318 26.44 -26.97 18.55
C PRO A 318 26.76 -28.42 18.18
N PRO A 319 27.94 -28.72 17.59
CA PRO A 319 28.32 -30.09 17.22
C PRO A 319 28.29 -31.08 18.39
N GLN A 320 28.61 -30.60 19.59
CA GLN A 320 28.76 -31.44 20.79
C GLN A 320 27.45 -31.66 21.54
N LEU A 321 26.35 -31.01 21.14
CA LEU A 321 25.08 -31.08 21.85
C LEU A 321 23.98 -31.71 21.01
N PRO A 322 23.11 -32.54 21.64
CA PRO A 322 21.96 -33.13 20.97
C PRO A 322 20.77 -32.16 20.86
N VAL A 323 20.85 -31.00 21.49
CA VAL A 323 19.77 -30.01 21.58
C VAL A 323 20.22 -28.66 21.03
N PRO A 324 19.32 -27.90 20.37
CA PRO A 324 19.64 -26.56 19.92
C PRO A 324 19.69 -25.60 21.13
N ARG A 325 20.54 -24.58 21.05
CA ARG A 325 20.65 -23.51 22.05
C ARG A 325 20.13 -22.21 21.47
N LEU A 326 19.36 -21.48 22.27
CA LEU A 326 18.92 -20.14 21.89
C LEU A 326 20.01 -19.12 22.20
N ARG A 327 20.48 -18.41 21.17
CA ARG A 327 21.46 -17.32 21.25
C ARG A 327 20.78 -15.98 21.14
N THR A 328 21.44 -14.93 21.63
CA THR A 328 20.93 -13.56 21.54
C THR A 328 21.95 -12.65 20.87
N SER A 329 21.49 -11.63 20.16
CA SER A 329 22.38 -10.63 19.54
C SER A 329 23.22 -9.83 20.54
N ARG A 330 22.91 -9.90 21.85
CA ARG A 330 23.70 -9.23 22.90
C ARG A 330 25.08 -9.86 23.12
N ASP A 331 25.20 -11.17 22.94
CA ASP A 331 26.39 -11.95 23.27
C ASP A 331 26.92 -12.77 22.08
N THR A 332 26.24 -12.70 20.94
CA THR A 332 26.55 -13.49 19.76
C THR A 332 26.51 -12.58 18.53
N ASP A 333 27.57 -12.64 17.73
CA ASP A 333 27.69 -11.90 16.46
C ASP A 333 26.87 -12.63 15.37
N PHE A 334 25.70 -12.10 15.03
CA PHE A 334 24.83 -12.70 14.01
C PHE A 334 25.36 -12.52 12.58
N CYS A 335 26.37 -11.66 12.37
CA CYS A 335 26.97 -11.42 11.06
C CYS A 335 28.03 -12.45 10.72
N ARG A 336 28.81 -12.89 11.71
CA ARG A 336 29.99 -13.76 11.50
C ARG A 336 29.82 -15.15 12.07
N HIS A 337 28.98 -15.33 13.09
CA HIS A 337 28.79 -16.63 13.73
C HIS A 337 28.14 -17.60 12.74
N ARG A 338 28.86 -18.68 12.42
CA ARG A 338 28.37 -19.77 11.58
C ARG A 338 27.38 -20.63 12.36
N ASP A 339 26.49 -21.34 11.69
CA ASP A 339 25.53 -22.25 12.33
C ASP A 339 24.46 -21.59 13.22
N LEU A 340 24.10 -20.34 12.91
CA LEU A 340 22.88 -19.70 13.41
C LEU A 340 21.72 -19.94 12.47
N PHE A 341 20.55 -20.24 13.03
CA PHE A 341 19.33 -20.60 12.32
C PHE A 341 18.19 -19.67 12.75
N GLY A 342 17.77 -18.84 11.81
CA GLY A 342 16.74 -17.82 11.96
C GLY A 342 17.20 -16.62 12.77
N ALA A 343 16.49 -15.52 12.63
CA ALA A 343 16.63 -14.33 13.46
C ALA A 343 15.25 -13.82 13.83
N PHE A 344 14.93 -13.85 15.13
CA PHE A 344 13.61 -13.60 15.66
C PHE A 344 13.62 -12.39 16.61
N GLY A 345 12.61 -11.53 16.51
CA GLY A 345 12.48 -10.35 17.39
C GLY A 345 12.08 -10.67 18.84
N SER A 346 11.73 -11.93 19.14
CA SER A 346 11.44 -12.37 20.51
C SER A 346 11.79 -13.84 20.72
N ARG A 347 12.06 -14.21 21.97
CA ARG A 347 12.26 -15.60 22.39
C ARG A 347 11.04 -16.46 22.06
N GLY A 348 9.83 -15.96 22.30
CA GLY A 348 8.59 -16.67 22.00
C GLY A 348 8.42 -16.97 20.50
N ALA A 349 8.81 -16.04 19.62
CA ALA A 349 8.78 -16.28 18.18
C ALA A 349 9.79 -17.37 17.75
N ALA A 350 10.98 -17.38 18.35
CA ALA A 350 11.99 -18.42 18.10
C ALA A 350 11.51 -19.81 18.57
N GLU A 351 10.95 -19.90 19.77
CA GLU A 351 10.38 -21.13 20.34
C GLU A 351 9.19 -21.63 19.51
N ALA A 352 8.26 -20.74 19.14
CA ALA A 352 7.13 -21.08 18.28
C ALA A 352 7.57 -21.64 16.92
N ARG A 353 8.63 -21.07 16.30
CA ARG A 353 9.15 -21.60 15.04
C ARG A 353 9.78 -22.99 15.22
N LEU A 354 10.50 -23.23 16.31
CA LEU A 354 11.06 -24.56 16.60
C LEU A 354 9.96 -25.59 16.87
N CYS A 355 8.88 -25.21 17.58
CA CYS A 355 7.70 -26.05 17.75
C CYS A 355 7.08 -26.43 16.40
N ALA A 356 6.85 -25.46 15.52
CA ALA A 356 6.28 -25.70 14.20
C ALA A 356 7.15 -26.67 13.36
N LEU A 357 8.48 -26.49 13.38
CA LEU A 357 9.40 -27.44 12.73
C LEU A 357 9.33 -28.83 13.35
N ALA A 358 9.17 -28.93 14.66
CA ALA A 358 9.04 -30.21 15.34
C ALA A 358 7.77 -30.96 14.92
N GLU A 359 6.66 -30.25 14.73
CA GLU A 359 5.41 -30.81 14.23
C GLU A 359 5.51 -31.23 12.77
N GLU A 360 6.01 -30.34 11.90
CA GLU A 360 6.14 -30.56 10.46
C GLU A 360 7.04 -31.76 10.15
N HIS A 361 8.17 -31.86 10.86
CA HIS A 361 9.16 -32.89 10.60
C HIS A 361 9.05 -34.08 11.56
N GLY A 362 8.06 -34.13 12.46
CA GLY A 362 7.90 -35.22 13.43
C GLY A 362 9.08 -35.42 14.39
N LEU A 363 9.67 -34.32 14.85
CA LEU A 363 10.78 -34.28 15.80
C LEU A 363 10.27 -34.40 17.25
N CYS A 364 11.08 -34.96 18.13
CA CYS A 364 10.72 -35.11 19.53
C CYS A 364 10.82 -33.79 20.30
N MET A 365 9.66 -33.21 20.66
CA MET A 365 9.56 -31.98 21.46
C MET A 365 10.24 -32.07 22.83
N ALA A 366 10.21 -33.24 23.47
CA ALA A 366 10.90 -33.48 24.73
C ALA A 366 12.43 -33.43 24.57
N THR A 367 12.97 -34.03 23.51
CA THR A 367 14.41 -33.94 23.21
C THR A 367 14.80 -32.50 22.88
N LEU A 368 13.94 -31.75 22.19
CA LEU A 368 14.15 -30.32 21.91
C LEU A 368 13.97 -29.41 23.13
N SER A 369 13.66 -29.97 24.32
CA SER A 369 13.38 -29.22 25.56
C SER A 369 12.19 -28.25 25.46
N LEU A 370 11.28 -28.49 24.52
CA LEU A 370 10.03 -27.74 24.33
C LEU A 370 8.88 -28.30 25.19
N GLU A 371 8.97 -29.57 25.58
CA GLU A 371 8.01 -30.27 26.42
C GLU A 371 8.74 -30.95 27.58
N LYS A 372 8.21 -30.82 28.80
CA LYS A 372 8.74 -31.56 29.96
C LYS A 372 8.06 -32.92 30.05
N THR A 373 8.83 -34.00 30.09
CA THR A 373 8.31 -35.33 30.42
C THR A 373 8.32 -35.57 31.93
N THR A 374 7.38 -36.38 32.43
CA THR A 374 7.27 -36.70 33.86
C THR A 374 8.45 -37.50 34.40
N ARG A 375 9.07 -38.36 33.56
CA ARG A 375 10.30 -39.12 33.85
C ARG A 375 11.13 -39.30 32.58
N ARG A 376 12.45 -39.47 32.71
CA ARG A 376 13.35 -39.80 31.60
C ARG A 376 12.94 -41.16 31.02
N GLY A 377 12.76 -41.24 29.69
CA GLY A 377 12.28 -42.44 29.01
C GLY A 377 10.77 -42.52 28.81
N ASN A 378 9.98 -41.58 29.36
CA ASN A 378 8.54 -41.51 29.07
C ASN A 378 8.28 -40.88 27.68
N PRO A 379 7.25 -41.34 26.95
CA PRO A 379 6.88 -40.78 25.65
C PRO A 379 6.32 -39.37 25.81
N CYS A 380 6.81 -38.44 25.00
CA CYS A 380 6.23 -37.10 24.85
C CYS A 380 4.82 -37.18 24.26
N PHE A 381 4.00 -36.14 24.45
CA PHE A 381 2.62 -36.11 23.95
C PHE A 381 2.55 -36.40 22.45
N ALA A 382 3.41 -35.75 21.64
CA ALA A 382 3.50 -35.98 20.21
C ALA A 382 3.77 -37.46 19.85
N ARG A 383 4.48 -38.22 20.69
CA ARG A 383 4.71 -39.66 20.48
C ARG A 383 3.46 -40.48 20.78
N GLN A 384 2.71 -40.12 21.82
CA GLN A 384 1.46 -40.80 22.19
C GLN A 384 0.42 -40.71 21.07
N VAL A 385 0.44 -39.62 20.29
CA VAL A 385 -0.42 -39.42 19.10
C VAL A 385 0.26 -39.78 17.78
N HIS A 386 1.36 -40.54 17.80
CA HIS A 386 2.11 -41.02 16.63
C HIS A 386 2.67 -39.94 15.68
N ARG A 387 2.90 -38.72 16.17
CA ARG A 387 3.52 -37.59 15.43
C ARG A 387 5.00 -37.37 15.75
N CYS A 388 5.64 -38.32 16.41
CA CYS A 388 7.05 -38.24 16.81
C CYS A 388 7.76 -39.59 16.65
N ALA A 389 8.97 -39.57 16.10
CA ALA A 389 9.77 -40.77 15.87
C ALA A 389 10.35 -41.42 17.15
N GLY A 390 10.20 -40.76 18.31
CA GLY A 390 10.37 -41.40 19.62
C GLY A 390 11.78 -41.34 20.19
N ALA A 391 12.54 -40.28 19.90
CA ALA A 391 13.86 -40.06 20.51
C ALA A 391 13.81 -40.04 22.06
N CYS A 392 12.73 -39.54 22.66
CA CYS A 392 12.53 -39.54 24.12
C CYS A 392 12.46 -40.93 24.77
N VAL A 393 12.04 -41.95 24.02
CA VAL A 393 11.92 -43.34 24.50
C VAL A 393 13.03 -44.25 23.94
N GLY A 394 14.01 -43.69 23.24
CA GLY A 394 15.10 -44.44 22.61
C GLY A 394 14.73 -45.19 21.32
N ALA A 395 13.50 -45.04 20.81
CA ALA A 395 13.07 -45.68 19.55
C ALA A 395 13.76 -45.05 18.32
N GLU A 396 14.13 -43.77 18.42
CA GLU A 396 15.00 -43.10 17.46
C GLU A 396 16.34 -42.79 18.15
N PRO A 397 17.49 -43.20 17.59
CA PRO A 397 18.79 -42.83 18.12
C PRO A 397 18.99 -41.31 18.14
N SER A 398 19.60 -40.76 19.20
CA SER A 398 19.80 -39.32 19.34
C SER A 398 20.57 -38.69 18.17
N ALA A 399 21.52 -39.41 17.56
CA ALA A 399 22.23 -38.95 16.37
C ALA A 399 21.32 -38.80 15.14
N ALA A 400 20.37 -39.73 14.94
CA ALA A 400 19.41 -39.67 13.84
C ALA A 400 18.41 -38.52 14.03
N HIS A 401 17.91 -38.33 15.27
CA HIS A 401 17.06 -37.19 15.63
C HIS A 401 17.77 -35.86 15.38
N ARG A 402 19.05 -35.75 15.78
CA ARG A 402 19.87 -34.56 15.54
C ARG A 402 20.07 -34.27 14.06
N ALA A 403 20.33 -35.29 13.24
CA ALA A 403 20.49 -35.11 11.79
C ALA A 403 19.20 -34.56 11.15
N ARG A 404 18.03 -35.08 11.54
CA ARG A 404 16.73 -34.56 11.07
C ARG A 404 16.46 -33.14 11.54
N LEU A 405 16.80 -32.82 12.79
CA LEU A 405 16.74 -31.45 13.29
C LEU A 405 17.62 -30.51 12.46
N ALA A 406 18.85 -30.90 12.14
CA ALA A 406 19.76 -30.10 11.31
C ALA A 406 19.15 -29.85 9.92
N THR A 407 18.58 -30.88 9.28
CA THR A 407 17.87 -30.73 8.00
C THR A 407 16.67 -29.78 8.10
N ALA A 408 15.88 -29.87 9.17
CA ALA A 408 14.73 -29.01 9.40
C ALA A 408 15.13 -27.54 9.65
N LEU A 409 16.29 -27.31 10.29
CA LEU A 409 16.82 -25.97 10.55
C LEU A 409 17.54 -25.36 9.34
N ALA A 410 18.09 -26.17 8.42
CA ALA A 410 18.91 -25.71 7.31
C ALA A 410 18.27 -24.58 6.46
N PRO A 411 16.96 -24.58 6.14
CA PRO A 411 16.34 -23.47 5.39
C PRO A 411 16.33 -22.13 6.14
N LEU A 412 16.54 -22.15 7.46
CA LEU A 412 16.63 -20.96 8.30
C LEU A 412 18.08 -20.49 8.51
N ALA A 413 19.08 -21.18 7.96
CA ALA A 413 20.48 -20.84 8.17
C ALA A 413 20.76 -19.38 7.79
N LEU A 414 21.34 -18.63 8.73
CA LEU A 414 21.78 -17.27 8.47
C LEU A 414 23.02 -17.31 7.60
N VAL A 415 23.03 -16.47 6.56
CA VAL A 415 24.19 -16.30 5.69
C VAL A 415 25.16 -15.34 6.38
N PRO A 416 26.41 -15.74 6.65
CA PRO A 416 27.41 -14.83 7.19
C PRO A 416 27.67 -13.68 6.21
N TRP A 417 28.07 -12.52 6.74
CA TRP A 417 28.49 -11.40 5.91
C TRP A 417 29.66 -11.87 5.01
N PRO A 418 29.55 -11.76 3.67
CA PRO A 418 30.47 -12.44 2.76
C PRO A 418 31.76 -11.65 2.49
N PHE A 419 31.93 -10.47 3.09
CA PHE A 419 33.07 -9.58 2.87
C PHE A 419 33.85 -9.33 4.15
N ASP A 420 35.14 -8.99 4.04
CA ASP A 420 35.99 -8.71 5.19
C ASP A 420 35.69 -7.35 5.85
N GLY A 421 34.95 -6.46 5.17
CA GLY A 421 34.60 -5.14 5.65
C GLY A 421 33.43 -4.51 4.89
N PRO A 422 33.28 -3.17 4.95
CA PRO A 422 32.22 -2.45 4.26
C PRO A 422 32.36 -2.56 2.73
N VAL A 423 31.23 -2.63 2.06
CA VAL A 423 31.15 -2.61 0.59
C VAL A 423 30.19 -1.53 0.12
N ALA A 424 30.44 -1.02 -1.08
CA ALA A 424 29.50 -0.20 -1.81
C ALA A 424 29.02 -0.91 -3.07
N TRP A 425 27.77 -0.66 -3.49
CA TRP A 425 27.27 -1.03 -4.82
C TRP A 425 26.46 0.13 -5.40
N ARG A 426 26.25 0.12 -6.72
CA ARG A 426 25.63 1.23 -7.43
C ARG A 426 24.25 0.87 -7.95
N GLU A 427 23.26 1.72 -7.70
CA GLU A 427 22.01 1.76 -8.46
C GLU A 427 21.99 3.00 -9.36
N GLU A 428 21.38 2.90 -10.55
CA GLU A 428 21.26 4.03 -11.48
C GLU A 428 19.80 4.18 -11.95
N HIS A 429 19.31 5.42 -11.93
CA HIS A 429 17.99 5.77 -12.46
C HIS A 429 18.04 7.12 -13.15
N ALA A 430 17.52 7.19 -14.38
CA ALA A 430 17.43 8.42 -15.17
C ALA A 430 18.75 9.23 -15.23
N GLY A 431 19.89 8.54 -15.34
CA GLY A 431 21.23 9.15 -15.43
C GLY A 431 21.83 9.63 -14.10
N SER A 432 21.10 9.46 -12.99
CA SER A 432 21.62 9.70 -11.63
C SER A 432 22.07 8.39 -11.01
N ALA A 433 23.15 8.43 -10.21
CA ALA A 433 23.72 7.27 -9.54
C ALA A 433 23.58 7.36 -8.02
N TRP A 434 23.33 6.22 -7.39
CA TRP A 434 23.28 6.05 -5.95
C TRP A 434 24.24 4.95 -5.53
N TRP A 435 25.28 5.33 -4.79
CA TRP A 435 26.22 4.40 -4.17
C TRP A 435 25.72 4.03 -2.79
N HIS A 436 25.20 2.82 -2.66
CA HIS A 436 24.73 2.26 -1.40
C HIS A 436 25.88 1.62 -0.63
N VAL A 437 25.92 1.81 0.69
CA VAL A 437 26.99 1.31 1.55
C VAL A 437 26.41 0.42 2.64
N ALA A 438 26.99 -0.76 2.80
CA ALA A 438 26.65 -1.67 3.89
C ALA A 438 27.88 -2.39 4.45
N SER A 439 27.83 -2.74 5.73
CA SER A 439 28.82 -3.60 6.40
C SER A 439 28.12 -4.49 7.41
N ASP A 440 28.54 -5.74 7.54
CA ASP A 440 28.03 -6.66 8.57
C ASP A 440 26.49 -6.70 8.62
N TRP A 441 25.82 -6.81 7.46
CA TRP A 441 24.36 -6.75 7.32
C TRP A 441 23.70 -5.48 7.90
N CYS A 442 24.45 -4.38 8.00
CA CYS A 442 24.00 -3.05 8.40
C CYS A 442 24.02 -2.10 7.21
N TYR A 443 22.90 -1.46 6.91
CA TYR A 443 22.86 -0.41 5.88
C TYR A 443 23.35 0.93 6.44
N LEU A 444 24.46 1.45 5.91
CA LEU A 444 25.12 2.67 6.40
C LEU A 444 24.64 3.93 5.65
N GLY A 445 24.09 3.79 4.45
CA GLY A 445 23.46 4.88 3.69
C GLY A 445 23.74 4.83 2.20
N CYS A 446 23.45 5.95 1.53
CA CYS A 446 23.80 6.14 0.14
C CYS A 446 24.38 7.54 -0.13
N SER A 447 25.15 7.64 -1.21
CA SER A 447 25.77 8.88 -1.70
C SER A 447 25.69 8.97 -3.22
N ALA A 448 25.97 10.15 -3.78
CA ALA A 448 25.98 10.35 -5.24
C ALA A 448 27.28 9.82 -5.88
N THR A 449 28.38 9.85 -5.11
CA THR A 449 29.71 9.43 -5.58
C THR A 449 30.29 8.31 -4.72
N LEU A 450 31.20 7.53 -5.29
CA LEU A 450 31.93 6.47 -4.58
C LEU A 450 32.86 7.03 -3.50
N ASP A 451 33.38 8.25 -3.68
CA ASP A 451 34.27 8.87 -2.68
C ASP A 451 33.49 9.29 -1.43
N GLU A 452 32.28 9.85 -1.59
CA GLU A 452 31.38 10.12 -0.47
C GLU A 452 30.93 8.83 0.25
N ALA A 453 30.77 7.73 -0.48
CA ALA A 453 30.41 6.43 0.10
C ALA A 453 31.47 5.94 1.09
N ARG A 454 32.75 6.27 0.89
CA ARG A 454 33.83 5.93 1.83
C ARG A 454 33.64 6.58 3.20
N ALA A 455 33.08 7.79 3.24
CA ALA A 455 32.80 8.47 4.51
C ALA A 455 31.71 7.75 5.31
N LEU A 456 30.69 7.19 4.64
CA LEU A 456 29.62 6.42 5.28
C LEU A 456 30.13 5.12 5.92
N ALA A 457 31.17 4.51 5.32
CA ALA A 457 31.78 3.27 5.81
C ALA A 457 32.50 3.41 7.16
N ALA A 458 32.80 4.63 7.60
CA ALA A 458 33.42 4.87 8.90
C ALA A 458 32.43 4.74 10.08
N ALA A 459 31.12 4.73 9.81
CA ALA A 459 30.12 4.52 10.84
C ALA A 459 30.18 3.10 11.42
N PRO A 460 29.92 2.92 12.73
CA PRO A 460 29.87 1.59 13.34
C PRO A 460 28.71 0.77 12.75
N ALA A 461 28.98 -0.49 12.45
CA ALA A 461 28.02 -1.42 11.87
C ALA A 461 27.58 -2.47 12.90
N HIS A 462 26.32 -2.90 12.80
CA HIS A 462 25.76 -3.98 13.62
C HIS A 462 24.75 -4.78 12.81
N PHE A 463 24.49 -6.04 13.18
CA PHE A 463 23.52 -6.87 12.47
C PHE A 463 22.12 -6.21 12.49
N ASP A 464 21.59 -5.90 11.32
CA ASP A 464 20.22 -5.39 11.17
C ASP A 464 19.34 -6.40 10.45
N LEU A 465 18.31 -6.90 11.15
CA LEU A 465 17.42 -7.95 10.61
C LEU A 465 16.69 -7.54 9.33
N ASP A 466 16.24 -6.29 9.24
CA ASP A 466 15.52 -5.82 8.05
C ASP A 466 16.46 -5.69 6.86
N THR A 467 17.66 -5.14 7.08
CA THR A 467 18.73 -5.08 6.06
C THR A 467 19.10 -6.49 5.57
N TYR A 468 19.26 -7.46 6.49
CA TYR A 468 19.49 -8.86 6.15
C TYR A 468 18.36 -9.42 5.26
N HIS A 469 17.10 -9.25 5.63
CA HIS A 469 15.97 -9.72 4.83
C HIS A 469 15.83 -9.03 3.48
N ILE A 470 16.33 -7.80 3.33
CA ILE A 470 16.35 -7.07 2.05
C ILE A 470 17.48 -7.58 1.16
N LEU A 471 18.70 -7.66 1.68
CA LEU A 471 19.91 -7.92 0.90
C LEU A 471 20.24 -9.40 0.69
N ALA A 472 20.09 -10.25 1.71
CA ALA A 472 20.51 -11.66 1.63
C ALA A 472 19.78 -12.44 0.51
N PRO A 473 18.45 -12.32 0.33
CA PRO A 473 17.75 -12.98 -0.78
C PRO A 473 18.13 -12.44 -2.17
N ARG A 474 18.76 -11.26 -2.23
CA ARG A 474 19.12 -10.56 -3.47
C ARG A 474 20.63 -10.54 -3.73
N MET A 475 21.44 -11.30 -2.97
CA MET A 475 22.90 -11.29 -3.08
C MET A 475 23.41 -11.42 -4.51
N ALA A 476 22.86 -12.33 -5.31
CA ALA A 476 23.28 -12.53 -6.69
C ALA A 476 23.10 -11.28 -7.58
N GLN A 477 22.22 -10.34 -7.21
CA GLN A 477 21.94 -9.12 -7.98
C GLN A 477 22.94 -8.00 -7.70
N TRP A 478 23.34 -7.82 -6.43
CA TRP A 478 24.18 -6.69 -6.04
C TRP A 478 25.65 -7.06 -5.80
N MET A 479 25.93 -8.31 -5.40
CA MET A 479 27.29 -8.77 -5.05
C MET A 479 28.31 -8.63 -6.20
N PRO A 480 27.99 -8.94 -7.48
CA PRO A 480 28.94 -8.78 -8.58
C PRO A 480 29.37 -7.33 -8.83
N GLU A 481 28.53 -6.37 -8.45
CA GLU A 481 28.74 -4.93 -8.66
C GLU A 481 29.35 -4.25 -7.41
N THR A 482 29.76 -5.03 -6.41
CA THR A 482 30.31 -4.49 -5.17
C THR A 482 31.75 -4.01 -5.33
N VAL A 483 32.02 -2.87 -4.72
CA VAL A 483 33.34 -2.29 -4.52
C VAL A 483 33.67 -2.34 -3.04
N PRO A 484 34.68 -3.10 -2.62
CA PRO A 484 35.17 -3.08 -1.24
C PRO A 484 35.65 -1.68 -0.87
N LEU A 485 35.28 -1.22 0.33
CA LEU A 485 35.73 0.06 0.87
C LEU A 485 36.79 -0.20 1.93
N PRO A 486 38.07 0.16 1.70
CA PRO A 486 39.16 -0.09 2.64
C PRO A 486 39.12 0.92 3.79
N VAL A 487 38.11 0.80 4.65
CA VAL A 487 37.93 1.60 5.86
C VAL A 487 37.78 0.62 7.02
N ALA A 488 38.54 0.84 8.10
CA ALA A 488 38.34 0.10 9.33
C ALA A 488 37.01 0.56 9.96
N SER A 489 35.94 -0.21 9.77
CA SER A 489 34.69 -0.05 10.50
C SER A 489 34.75 -0.91 11.77
N LEU A 490 34.28 -0.36 12.89
CA LEU A 490 34.13 -1.09 14.13
C LEU A 490 32.77 -1.81 14.12
N PHE A 491 32.80 -3.13 14.30
CA PHE A 491 31.60 -3.91 14.53
C PHE A 491 31.18 -3.84 16.00
N GLU A 492 29.91 -3.55 16.25
CA GLU A 492 29.33 -3.51 17.59
C GLU A 492 28.20 -4.55 17.74
N LEU A 493 28.23 -5.30 18.86
CA LEU A 493 27.15 -6.27 19.18
C LEU A 493 25.84 -5.58 19.57
N THR A 494 25.94 -4.40 20.19
CA THR A 494 24.78 -3.63 20.64
C THR A 494 24.60 -2.46 19.69
N PRO A 495 23.37 -2.16 19.23
CA PRO A 495 23.13 -0.97 18.42
C PRO A 495 23.58 0.27 19.19
N PRO A 496 24.43 1.14 18.61
CA PRO A 496 24.77 2.42 19.22
C PRO A 496 23.49 3.26 19.41
N ALA A 497 23.50 4.14 20.42
CA ALA A 497 22.41 5.11 20.57
C ALA A 497 22.31 5.93 19.28
N MET A 498 21.15 5.91 18.64
CA MET A 498 20.91 6.66 17.41
C MET A 498 21.27 8.13 17.65
N PRO A 499 22.07 8.78 16.79
CA PRO A 499 22.39 10.19 16.93
C PRO A 499 21.10 11.02 17.00
N GLN A 500 20.98 11.95 17.94
CA GLN A 500 20.00 13.03 17.86
C GLN A 500 20.47 13.99 16.76
N ASP A 501 19.59 14.26 15.79
CA ASP A 501 19.90 14.84 14.49
C ASP A 501 20.89 16.03 14.49
N ALA A 502 21.84 15.98 13.57
CA ALA A 502 22.45 17.17 13.01
C ALA A 502 21.46 17.85 12.04
N VAL A 503 21.09 19.08 12.38
CA VAL A 503 20.45 20.14 11.58
C VAL A 503 19.85 19.75 10.23
N ARG A 504 18.50 19.82 10.18
CA ARG A 504 17.61 20.14 9.05
C ARG A 504 18.29 20.34 7.66
N PRO A 505 17.91 19.58 6.63
CA PRO A 505 17.88 20.12 5.27
C PRO A 505 16.77 21.18 5.15
N VAL A 506 17.02 22.16 4.29
CA VAL A 506 16.35 23.46 4.13
C VAL A 506 14.82 23.35 3.84
N ARG A 507 14.00 24.11 4.60
CA ARG A 507 12.56 24.46 4.31
C ARG A 507 12.50 25.48 3.15
N ALA A 508 11.43 25.74 2.39
CA ALA A 508 10.05 25.25 2.19
C ALA A 508 9.46 26.08 1.03
N ALA A 509 8.44 25.60 0.34
CA ALA A 509 7.49 26.49 -0.34
C ALA A 509 6.46 26.98 0.69
N SER A 510 6.47 28.27 1.01
CA SER A 510 5.33 28.94 1.65
C SER A 510 5.25 30.37 1.16
N GLY A 511 4.23 30.65 0.37
CA GLY A 511 3.77 32.00 0.09
C GLY A 511 2.93 32.54 1.26
N THR A 512 3.18 33.82 1.57
CA THR A 512 2.31 34.83 2.20
C THR A 512 2.30 35.02 3.74
N ALA A 513 3.01 36.10 4.11
CA ALA A 513 2.67 37.23 5.00
C ALA A 513 2.65 37.06 6.55
N PRO A 514 3.19 38.06 7.29
CA PRO A 514 3.37 37.99 8.73
C PRO A 514 2.09 38.36 9.50
N ARG A 515 1.68 37.50 10.44
CA ARG A 515 0.71 37.86 11.48
C ARG A 515 1.40 38.71 12.56
N ARG A 516 0.79 39.86 12.89
CA ARG A 516 1.16 40.75 14.00
C ARG A 516 1.16 40.00 15.35
N PRO A 517 2.04 40.39 16.30
CA PRO A 517 2.06 39.79 17.63
C PRO A 517 0.90 40.31 18.48
N THR A 518 0.09 39.40 19.01
CA THR A 518 -0.85 39.67 20.10
C THR A 518 -0.07 39.82 21.40
N ARG A 519 -0.27 40.95 22.08
CA ARG A 519 0.32 41.28 23.38
C ARG A 519 -0.16 40.32 24.47
N VAL A 520 0.78 39.96 25.32
CA VAL A 520 0.61 39.32 26.63
C VAL A 520 -0.09 40.29 27.59
N ALA A 521 -1.18 39.82 28.19
CA ALA A 521 -1.71 40.22 29.49
C ALA A 521 -2.17 38.89 30.10
N GLY A 522 -1.64 38.40 31.21
CA GLY A 522 -1.47 39.04 32.50
C GLY A 522 -1.95 37.97 33.49
N GLN A 523 -1.04 37.48 34.33
CA GLN A 523 -1.30 36.49 35.36
C GLN A 523 -2.46 36.93 36.25
N GLN A 524 -3.44 36.06 36.47
CA GLN A 524 -4.18 36.00 37.73
C GLN A 524 -4.55 34.54 38.02
N ALA A 525 -3.95 34.04 39.09
CA ALA A 525 -4.23 32.77 39.71
C ALA A 525 -5.63 32.80 40.35
N LEU A 526 -6.33 31.68 40.26
CA LEU A 526 -7.36 31.27 41.22
C LEU A 526 -7.35 29.73 41.26
N ASP A 527 -6.65 29.20 42.26
CA ASP A 527 -7.06 27.97 42.94
C ASP A 527 -8.53 28.12 43.36
N LEU A 528 -9.32 27.04 43.26
CA LEU A 528 -10.37 26.72 44.23
C LEU A 528 -11.10 25.40 43.85
N PHE A 529 -11.19 24.53 44.85
CA PHE A 529 -12.03 23.34 45.00
C PHE A 529 -11.48 22.00 44.49
N ALA A 530 -10.68 21.39 45.37
CA ALA A 530 -10.90 20.01 45.76
C ALA A 530 -12.19 19.92 46.61
N ASP A 531 -13.04 18.95 46.27
CA ASP A 531 -13.51 17.90 47.18
C ASP A 531 -13.80 16.64 46.36
#